data_AF-A0A813M362-F1
#
_entry.id   AF-A0A813M362-F1
#
_cell.length_a   1.000
_cell.length_b   1.000
_cell.length_c   1.000
_cell.angle_alpha   90.00
_cell.angle_beta   90.00
_cell.angle_gamma   90.00
#
_symmetry.space_group_name_H-M   'P 1'
#
loop_
_entity.id
_entity.type
_entity.pdbx_description
1 polymer ?
#
loop_
_entity_poly.entity_id
_entity_poly.type
_entity_poly.pdbx_seq_one_letter_code
_entity_poly.pdbx_strand_id
1 'polypeptide(L)'
;MVNSIDDLIQYFKLNLSHKNLDQIQKLLDNSNNKSSDDIKDFLLWAKNTKNIKVVSQDIPSHILKESILHDIKVECRGPDDKIYDSNAEIRARIARGNTILEINNNGTKNYKLIIYALRKFTGGLGDEDDIDRKSGEWKNYFLKDYSSVTSVISLQKENGEAAHLSCVWKDNEFAICAGSKNVHIIFKNKEDLLNYSEQRYSYAKLIGLAVLRHLEKLKPDLRTLFLSFLVQFNLTVIFEILNPETQHVEDLSYLKEPLLKFITFTSNTIEFKPQSLCSMTPDCALELGNLFELSCVKMEFVDKNGIENHLLNIRKDHGYEGVVLYFLDSENNVIGLLKKKTTWYIILRAIREKLRHHISPKNTETISDLENRIKKRLTEIKKWIGFDDEDYERWLKTSVEFINWFDKKYHENLISKDDFQNKFPVLWTRYLNETNSTDKIKINISKSVLTDTHIDEISRELKSVAI
;
A
#
# COMPACT_ATOMS: atom_id res chain seq x y z
N MET A 1 19.09 -20.95 15.40
CA MET A 1 19.99 -21.02 14.22
C MET A 1 19.19 -20.57 13.01
N VAL A 2 19.84 -19.90 12.05
CA VAL A 2 19.22 -19.60 10.74
C VAL A 2 19.30 -20.87 9.90
N ASN A 3 18.21 -21.23 9.22
CA ASN A 3 18.25 -22.31 8.24
C ASN A 3 19.18 -21.94 7.08
N SER A 4 19.84 -22.94 6.50
CA SER A 4 20.66 -22.71 5.32
C SER A 4 19.77 -22.41 4.10
N ILE A 5 20.37 -21.85 3.05
CA ILE A 5 19.68 -21.66 1.77
C ILE A 5 19.22 -23.01 1.21
N ASP A 6 20.01 -24.06 1.33
CA ASP A 6 19.68 -25.40 0.84
C ASP A 6 18.45 -25.98 1.56
N ASP A 7 18.38 -25.81 2.89
CA ASP A 7 17.21 -26.24 3.68
C ASP A 7 15.93 -25.51 3.22
N LEU A 8 16.02 -24.21 2.94
CA LEU A 8 14.90 -23.42 2.45
C LEU A 8 14.45 -23.89 1.05
N ILE A 9 15.40 -24.13 0.14
CA ILE A 9 15.10 -24.63 -1.20
C ILE A 9 14.45 -26.01 -1.14
N GLN A 10 14.97 -26.90 -0.30
CA GLN A 10 14.40 -28.23 -0.07
C GLN A 10 12.95 -28.10 0.41
N TYR A 11 12.69 -27.22 1.37
CA TYR A 11 11.35 -26.95 1.88
C TYR A 11 10.42 -26.44 0.77
N PHE A 12 10.86 -25.48 -0.03
CA PHE A 12 10.04 -24.92 -1.12
C PHE A 12 9.74 -25.95 -2.21
N LYS A 13 10.72 -26.77 -2.60
CA LYS A 13 10.50 -27.86 -3.58
C LYS A 13 9.40 -28.84 -3.17
N LEU A 14 9.22 -29.04 -1.87
CA LEU A 14 8.23 -29.95 -1.32
C LEU A 14 6.84 -29.32 -1.16
N ASN A 15 6.76 -27.98 -1.07
CA ASN A 15 5.53 -27.29 -0.64
C ASN A 15 5.00 -26.24 -1.63
N LEU A 16 5.78 -25.83 -2.64
CA LEU A 16 5.34 -24.91 -3.69
C LEU A 16 4.99 -25.64 -4.98
N SER A 17 4.08 -25.04 -5.73
CA SER A 17 3.80 -25.42 -7.11
C SER A 17 5.05 -25.31 -7.99
N HIS A 18 5.21 -26.25 -8.93
CA HIS A 18 6.35 -26.27 -9.85
C HIS A 18 6.52 -24.97 -10.63
N LYS A 19 5.42 -24.32 -11.02
CA LYS A 19 5.40 -23.02 -11.71
C LYS A 19 6.15 -21.93 -10.92
N ASN A 20 6.06 -21.96 -9.59
CA ASN A 20 6.59 -20.90 -8.74
C ASN A 20 8.02 -21.18 -8.25
N LEU A 21 8.54 -22.41 -8.40
CA LEU A 21 9.94 -22.74 -8.07
C LEU A 21 10.94 -21.97 -8.92
N ASP A 22 10.64 -21.70 -10.20
CA ASP A 22 11.51 -20.91 -11.07
C ASP A 22 11.68 -19.48 -10.54
N GLN A 23 10.67 -18.92 -9.88
CA GLN A 23 10.77 -17.59 -9.27
C GLN A 23 11.64 -17.61 -8.02
N ILE A 24 11.59 -18.68 -7.23
CA ILE A 24 12.51 -18.87 -6.10
C ILE A 24 13.96 -18.93 -6.58
N GLN A 25 14.22 -19.63 -7.68
CA GLN A 25 15.55 -19.68 -8.27
C GLN A 25 16.01 -18.28 -8.73
N LYS A 26 15.15 -17.53 -9.42
CA LYS A 26 15.44 -16.13 -9.80
C LYS A 26 15.75 -15.25 -8.59
N LEU A 27 15.03 -15.43 -7.47
CA LEU A 27 15.32 -14.69 -6.23
C LEU A 27 16.70 -15.04 -5.68
N LEU A 28 17.08 -16.32 -5.71
CA LEU A 28 18.38 -16.77 -5.25
C LEU A 28 19.51 -16.17 -6.11
N ASP A 29 19.36 -16.20 -7.42
CA ASP A 29 20.33 -15.64 -8.36
C ASP A 29 20.52 -14.13 -8.16
N ASN A 30 19.43 -13.44 -7.76
CA ASN A 30 19.42 -12.02 -7.44
C ASN A 30 19.83 -11.68 -6.00
N SER A 31 19.91 -12.65 -5.09
CA SER A 31 20.26 -12.44 -3.68
C SER A 31 21.74 -12.13 -3.45
N ASN A 32 22.53 -12.00 -4.52
CA ASN A 32 23.90 -11.51 -4.44
C ASN A 32 23.92 -10.15 -3.73
N ASN A 33 24.45 -10.16 -2.51
CA ASN A 33 24.46 -8.99 -1.64
C ASN A 33 25.19 -7.84 -2.35
N LYS A 34 24.46 -6.75 -2.58
CA LYS A 34 25.07 -5.45 -2.88
C LYS A 34 26.09 -5.14 -1.79
N SER A 35 27.21 -4.54 -2.19
CA SER A 35 28.25 -4.20 -1.23
C SER A 35 27.70 -3.19 -0.21
N SER A 36 28.23 -3.22 1.00
CA SER A 36 27.97 -2.17 2.00
C SER A 36 28.27 -0.77 1.43
N ASP A 37 29.22 -0.66 0.51
CA ASP A 37 29.58 0.60 -0.14
C ASP A 37 28.50 1.11 -1.10
N ASP A 38 27.84 0.24 -1.88
CA ASP A 38 26.73 0.64 -2.76
C ASP A 38 25.57 1.26 -1.95
N ILE A 39 25.29 0.68 -0.78
CA ILE A 39 24.21 1.12 0.12
C ILE A 39 24.60 2.44 0.80
N LYS A 40 25.88 2.59 1.18
CA LYS A 40 26.43 3.85 1.70
C LYS A 40 26.36 4.96 0.67
N ASP A 41 26.70 4.69 -0.59
CA ASP A 41 26.64 5.66 -1.68
C ASP A 41 25.19 6.08 -1.96
N PHE A 42 24.26 5.13 -1.91
CA PHE A 42 22.83 5.45 -1.99
C PHE A 42 22.34 6.32 -0.83
N LEU A 43 22.76 6.03 0.40
CA LEU A 43 22.46 6.86 1.57
C LEU A 43 23.03 8.28 1.41
N LEU A 44 24.26 8.41 0.88
CA LEU A 44 24.89 9.70 0.62
C LEU A 44 24.15 10.48 -0.48
N TRP A 45 23.78 9.80 -1.56
CA TRP A 45 22.93 10.37 -2.61
C TRP A 45 21.61 10.87 -2.03
N ALA A 46 20.93 10.07 -1.20
CA ALA A 46 19.65 10.45 -0.58
C ALA A 46 19.78 11.70 0.32
N LYS A 47 20.87 11.81 1.09
CA LYS A 47 21.16 13.00 1.92
C LYS A 47 21.39 14.27 1.11
N ASN A 48 21.93 14.14 -0.11
CA ASN A 48 22.28 15.25 -0.99
C ASN A 48 21.20 15.56 -2.04
N THR A 49 20.11 14.79 -2.09
CA THR A 49 19.05 14.94 -3.10
C THR A 49 17.94 15.84 -2.60
N LYS A 50 17.62 16.87 -3.37
CA LYS A 50 16.51 17.79 -3.08
C LYS A 50 15.18 17.02 -2.99
N ASN A 51 14.35 17.40 -2.02
CA ASN A 51 13.06 16.77 -1.70
C ASN A 51 13.15 15.32 -1.20
N ILE A 52 14.34 14.86 -0.80
CA ILE A 52 14.50 13.62 -0.03
C ILE A 52 14.94 14.00 1.38
N LYS A 53 14.35 13.32 2.35
CA LYS A 53 14.68 13.45 3.77
C LYS A 53 15.14 12.12 4.30
N VAL A 54 16.29 12.16 4.97
CA VAL A 54 16.83 11.05 5.73
C VAL A 54 16.64 11.35 7.22
N VAL A 55 15.90 10.50 7.91
CA VAL A 55 15.70 10.58 9.35
C VAL A 55 16.49 9.46 10.00
N SER A 56 17.50 9.83 10.78
CA SER A 56 18.34 8.86 11.50
C SER A 56 17.87 8.74 12.94
N GLN A 57 17.99 7.54 13.51
CA GLN A 57 17.71 7.28 14.92
C GLN A 57 18.63 6.18 15.44
N ASP A 58 19.06 6.32 16.69
CA ASP A 58 19.82 5.26 17.36
C ASP A 58 18.91 4.08 17.68
N ILE A 59 19.46 2.87 17.59
CA ILE A 59 18.79 1.65 18.05
C ILE A 59 19.23 1.40 19.49
N PRO A 60 18.31 1.12 20.43
CA PRO A 60 18.68 0.77 21.79
C PRO A 60 19.74 -0.33 21.84
N SER A 61 20.81 -0.10 22.60
CA SER A 61 22.03 -0.93 22.54
C SER A 61 21.84 -2.39 22.98
N HIS A 62 20.81 -2.67 23.78
CA HIS A 62 20.43 -4.05 24.15
C HIS A 62 19.76 -4.82 23.00
N ILE A 63 19.19 -4.10 22.02
CA ILE A 63 18.60 -4.67 20.81
C ILE A 63 19.72 -4.91 19.79
N LEU A 64 20.42 -3.84 19.38
CA LEU A 64 21.59 -3.89 18.49
C LEU A 64 22.60 -2.82 18.91
N LYS A 65 23.82 -3.23 19.26
CA LYS A 65 24.89 -2.32 19.69
C LYS A 65 25.37 -1.44 18.55
N GLU A 66 25.68 -0.19 18.86
CA GLU A 66 26.30 0.81 17.96
C GLU A 66 25.68 0.83 16.56
N SER A 67 24.35 0.80 16.51
CA SER A 67 23.59 0.70 15.28
C SER A 67 22.62 1.88 15.14
N ILE A 68 22.47 2.36 13.91
CA ILE A 68 21.62 3.49 13.55
C ILE A 68 20.67 3.04 12.45
N LEU A 69 19.41 3.45 12.56
CA LEU A 69 18.41 3.24 11.51
C LEU A 69 18.19 4.55 10.75
N HIS A 70 18.22 4.50 9.42
CA HIS A 70 18.01 5.63 8.52
C HIS A 70 16.75 5.42 7.69
N ASP A 71 15.65 6.08 8.05
CA ASP A 71 14.43 6.12 7.24
C ASP A 71 14.58 7.18 6.14
N ILE A 72 14.42 6.78 4.88
CA ILE A 72 14.51 7.63 3.69
C ILE A 72 13.11 7.83 3.13
N LYS A 73 12.71 9.09 2.96
CA LYS A 73 11.40 9.43 2.40
C LYS A 73 11.43 10.67 1.53
N VAL A 74 10.43 10.81 0.67
CA VAL A 74 10.16 12.05 -0.05
C VAL A 74 9.67 13.12 0.93
N GLU A 75 10.25 14.32 0.88
CA GLU A 75 9.85 15.49 1.66
C GLU A 75 9.12 16.49 0.77
N CYS A 76 7.82 16.68 1.06
CA CYS A 76 6.97 17.67 0.42
C CYS A 76 6.00 18.31 1.41
N ARG A 77 5.49 19.47 1.01
CA ARG A 77 4.25 20.02 1.58
C ARG A 77 3.08 19.45 0.77
N GLY A 78 2.28 18.60 1.39
CA GLY A 78 1.14 17.95 0.74
C GLY A 78 1.47 16.56 0.16
N PRO A 79 0.67 16.07 -0.80
CA PRO A 79 0.88 14.75 -1.44
C PRO A 79 2.24 14.65 -2.14
N ASP A 80 2.86 13.47 -2.07
CA ASP A 80 4.16 13.20 -2.67
C ASP A 80 4.11 12.94 -4.17
N ASP A 81 2.91 12.77 -4.73
CA ASP A 81 2.64 12.50 -6.15
C ASP A 81 3.38 13.48 -7.07
N LYS A 82 3.31 14.78 -6.79
CA LYS A 82 3.95 15.82 -7.62
C LYS A 82 5.45 15.64 -7.75
N ILE A 83 6.13 15.16 -6.71
CA ILE A 83 7.58 14.92 -6.77
C ILE A 83 7.87 13.67 -7.59
N TYR A 84 7.12 12.60 -7.36
CA TYR A 84 7.29 11.36 -8.12
C TYR A 84 6.98 11.54 -9.62
N ASP A 85 6.00 12.36 -9.95
CA ASP A 85 5.64 12.65 -11.34
C ASP A 85 6.75 13.47 -12.03
N SER A 86 7.27 14.49 -11.35
CA SER A 86 8.29 15.40 -11.91
C SER A 86 9.73 14.88 -11.84
N ASN A 87 10.02 13.82 -11.08
CA ASN A 87 11.37 13.31 -10.87
C ASN A 87 11.48 11.80 -11.10
N ALA A 88 11.97 11.42 -12.29
CA ALA A 88 12.17 10.02 -12.69
C ALA A 88 13.20 9.28 -11.83
N GLU A 89 14.24 9.97 -11.35
CA GLU A 89 15.27 9.36 -10.51
C GLU A 89 14.71 8.98 -9.13
N ILE A 90 13.94 9.88 -8.49
CA ILE A 90 13.24 9.60 -7.23
C ILE A 90 12.26 8.44 -7.42
N ARG A 91 11.48 8.45 -8.51
CA ARG A 91 10.54 7.37 -8.84
C ARG A 91 11.25 6.01 -9.03
N ALA A 92 12.42 6.01 -9.64
CA ALA A 92 13.22 4.81 -9.86
C ALA A 92 14.01 4.35 -8.63
N ARG A 93 14.21 5.17 -7.60
CA ARG A 93 15.11 4.83 -6.49
C ARG A 93 14.43 4.76 -5.13
N ILE A 94 13.39 5.55 -4.89
CA ILE A 94 12.77 5.70 -3.58
C ILE A 94 11.46 4.92 -3.47
N ALA A 95 11.51 3.81 -2.73
CA ALA A 95 10.34 3.09 -2.26
C ALA A 95 9.52 3.88 -1.22
N ARG A 96 8.23 3.57 -1.09
CA ARG A 96 7.35 4.12 -0.04
C ARG A 96 7.49 3.29 1.25
N GLY A 97 8.68 3.35 1.83
CA GLY A 97 9.16 2.48 2.90
C GLY A 97 10.58 2.08 2.54
N ASN A 98 11.55 2.85 2.99
CA ASN A 98 12.94 2.70 2.56
C ASN A 98 13.84 2.97 3.75
N THR A 99 14.51 1.95 4.25
CA THR A 99 15.23 2.02 5.53
C THR A 99 16.56 1.29 5.45
N ILE A 100 17.62 1.99 5.85
CA ILE A 100 18.98 1.46 5.91
C ILE A 100 19.38 1.29 7.37
N LEU A 101 19.93 0.12 7.69
CA LEU A 101 20.59 -0.19 8.94
C LEU A 101 22.09 0.07 8.79
N GLU A 102 22.62 1.02 9.55
CA GLU A 102 24.07 1.22 9.76
C GLU A 102 24.48 0.48 11.03
N ILE A 103 25.51 -0.36 10.95
CA ILE A 103 26.06 -1.13 12.06
C ILE A 103 27.55 -0.82 12.18
N ASN A 104 27.99 -0.31 13.33
CA ASN A 104 29.41 -0.20 13.63
C ASN A 104 29.94 -1.51 14.22
N ASN A 105 30.91 -2.13 13.56
CA ASN A 105 31.63 -3.30 14.05
C ASN A 105 33.08 -2.90 14.29
N ASN A 106 33.44 -2.58 15.53
CA ASN A 106 34.80 -2.23 15.95
C ASN A 106 35.42 -1.10 15.09
N GLY A 107 34.65 -0.05 14.81
CA GLY A 107 35.07 1.11 14.01
C GLY A 107 34.81 0.97 12.51
N THR A 108 34.43 -0.21 12.02
CA THR A 108 34.02 -0.41 10.62
C THR A 108 32.50 -0.32 10.49
N LYS A 109 32.03 0.69 9.74
CA LYS A 109 30.60 0.86 9.46
C LYS A 109 30.15 -0.04 8.30
N ASN A 110 29.13 -0.83 8.55
CA ASN A 110 28.46 -1.67 7.56
C ASN A 110 27.04 -1.15 7.33
N TYR A 111 26.62 -1.10 6.08
CA TYR A 111 25.30 -0.62 5.67
C TYR A 111 24.50 -1.76 5.06
N LYS A 112 23.25 -1.92 5.52
CA LYS A 112 22.29 -2.88 4.95
C LYS A 112 20.97 -2.18 4.68
N LEU A 113 20.48 -2.27 3.45
CA LEU A 113 19.10 -1.93 3.15
C LEU A 113 18.24 -3.00 3.83
N ILE A 114 17.46 -2.62 4.83
CA ILE A 114 16.68 -3.57 5.65
C ILE A 114 15.20 -3.52 5.31
N ILE A 115 14.69 -2.37 4.87
CA ILE A 115 13.34 -2.24 4.30
C ILE A 115 13.45 -1.58 2.94
N TYR A 116 12.87 -2.20 1.92
CA TYR A 116 12.68 -1.60 0.61
C TYR A 116 11.32 -2.01 0.06
N ALA A 117 10.30 -1.25 0.41
CA ALA A 117 8.90 -1.52 0.08
C ALA A 117 8.60 -1.31 -1.42
N LEU A 118 7.31 -1.40 -1.78
CA LEU A 118 6.88 -1.06 -3.13
C LEU A 118 7.19 0.41 -3.46
N ARG A 119 7.62 0.63 -4.70
CA ARG A 119 7.78 1.98 -5.26
C ARG A 119 6.43 2.67 -5.39
N LYS A 120 6.44 3.99 -5.51
CA LYS A 120 5.22 4.74 -5.82
C LYS A 120 4.65 4.20 -7.14
N PHE A 121 3.37 3.88 -7.12
CA PHE A 121 2.55 3.66 -8.31
C PHE A 121 1.34 4.61 -8.28
N THR A 122 0.65 4.71 -9.40
CA THR A 122 -0.47 5.65 -9.58
C THR A 122 -1.81 4.92 -9.75
N GLY A 123 -2.91 5.67 -9.65
CA GLY A 123 -4.22 5.18 -10.03
C GLY A 123 -4.42 5.13 -11.54
N GLY A 124 -3.71 5.97 -12.30
CA GLY A 124 -3.72 5.93 -13.76
C GLY A 124 -5.14 6.07 -14.31
N LEU A 125 -5.46 5.29 -15.35
CA LEU A 125 -6.72 5.20 -16.13
C LEU A 125 -7.98 5.73 -15.41
N GLY A 126 -8.08 7.06 -15.32
CA GLY A 126 -9.06 7.80 -14.53
C GLY A 126 -9.13 7.35 -13.07
N ASP A 127 -8.17 7.73 -12.21
CA ASP A 127 -8.26 7.80 -10.73
C ASP A 127 -8.42 9.27 -10.22
N GLU A 128 -8.95 9.45 -9.00
CA GLU A 128 -9.37 10.77 -8.43
C GLU A 128 -8.20 11.76 -8.27
N ASP A 129 -6.99 11.24 -8.05
CA ASP A 129 -5.76 12.01 -7.85
C ASP A 129 -5.21 12.57 -9.19
N ASP A 130 -5.80 12.19 -10.33
CA ASP A 130 -5.22 12.38 -11.67
C ASP A 130 -5.98 13.44 -12.52
N ILE A 131 -6.89 14.23 -11.94
CA ILE A 131 -7.69 15.25 -12.65
C ILE A 131 -6.80 16.28 -13.39
N ASP A 132 -5.60 16.53 -12.87
CA ASP A 132 -4.61 17.46 -13.45
C ASP A 132 -3.55 16.78 -14.34
N ARG A 133 -3.55 15.44 -14.43
CA ARG A 133 -2.51 14.73 -15.18
C ARG A 133 -2.77 14.81 -16.67
N LYS A 134 -1.74 15.17 -17.42
CA LYS A 134 -1.78 15.05 -18.89
C LYS A 134 -1.98 13.59 -19.25
N SER A 135 -2.70 13.36 -20.34
CA SER A 135 -2.94 12.04 -20.90
C SER A 135 -1.65 11.22 -21.00
N GLY A 136 -1.55 10.13 -20.24
CA GLY A 136 -0.43 9.19 -20.34
C GLY A 136 0.69 9.30 -19.29
N GLU A 137 0.65 10.25 -18.34
CA GLU A 137 1.71 10.34 -17.31
C GLU A 137 1.84 9.08 -16.43
N TRP A 138 0.77 8.29 -16.31
CA TRP A 138 0.80 7.00 -15.62
C TRP A 138 1.73 5.97 -16.30
N LYS A 139 1.96 6.07 -17.61
CA LYS A 139 2.90 5.22 -18.35
C LYS A 139 4.34 5.37 -17.81
N ASN A 140 4.67 6.52 -17.22
CA ASN A 140 5.99 6.76 -16.60
C ASN A 140 6.26 5.90 -15.35
N TYR A 141 5.23 5.25 -14.81
CA TYR A 141 5.32 4.31 -13.71
C TYR A 141 5.50 2.86 -14.16
N PHE A 142 5.44 2.60 -15.46
CA PHE A 142 5.76 1.29 -16.03
C PHE A 142 7.25 1.21 -16.37
N LEU A 143 7.82 0.01 -16.22
CA LEU A 143 9.20 -0.31 -16.59
C LEU A 143 9.35 -0.59 -18.09
N LYS A 144 8.27 -1.05 -18.73
CA LYS A 144 8.18 -1.36 -20.16
C LYS A 144 6.88 -0.79 -20.73
N ASP A 145 6.79 -0.70 -22.05
CA ASP A 145 5.57 -0.22 -22.71
C ASP A 145 4.37 -1.13 -22.39
N TYR A 146 3.17 -0.55 -22.31
CA TYR A 146 1.94 -1.28 -22.00
C TYR A 146 1.64 -2.41 -23.00
N SER A 147 2.06 -2.27 -24.26
CA SER A 147 1.93 -3.31 -25.29
C SER A 147 2.62 -4.63 -24.91
N SER A 148 3.66 -4.59 -24.07
CA SER A 148 4.40 -5.76 -23.60
C SER A 148 3.67 -6.58 -22.52
N VAL A 149 2.54 -6.07 -22.00
CA VAL A 149 1.71 -6.80 -21.04
C VAL A 149 1.14 -8.05 -21.68
N THR A 150 1.29 -9.19 -21.02
CA THR A 150 0.73 -10.49 -21.43
C THR A 150 -0.40 -10.95 -20.51
N SER A 151 -0.33 -10.61 -19.23
CA SER A 151 -1.33 -10.98 -18.23
C SER A 151 -1.42 -9.92 -17.12
N VAL A 152 -2.55 -9.92 -16.41
CA VAL A 152 -2.78 -9.03 -15.27
C VAL A 152 -3.27 -9.83 -14.08
N ILE A 153 -2.71 -9.55 -12.91
CA ILE A 153 -3.19 -10.09 -11.64
C ILE A 153 -3.79 -8.95 -10.83
N SER A 154 -5.01 -9.14 -10.36
CA SER A 154 -5.74 -8.18 -9.54
C SER A 154 -5.72 -8.62 -8.08
N LEU A 155 -5.19 -7.77 -7.20
CA LEU A 155 -5.23 -7.98 -5.76
C LEU A 155 -6.24 -7.03 -5.11
N GLN A 156 -7.04 -7.51 -4.17
CA GLN A 156 -7.91 -6.63 -3.38
C GLN A 156 -7.07 -5.59 -2.65
N LYS A 157 -7.43 -4.32 -2.81
CA LYS A 157 -6.83 -3.23 -2.07
C LYS A 157 -7.55 -3.11 -0.74
N GLU A 158 -6.91 -3.60 0.30
CA GLU A 158 -7.37 -3.46 1.68
C GLU A 158 -7.36 -1.97 2.11
N ASN A 159 -8.31 -1.60 2.98
CA ASN A 159 -8.46 -0.22 3.45
C ASN A 159 -7.80 0.00 4.82
N GLY A 160 -6.47 -0.04 4.85
CA GLY A 160 -5.69 0.17 6.06
C GLY A 160 -4.57 1.18 5.85
N GLU A 161 -3.44 0.88 6.48
CA GLU A 161 -2.18 1.61 6.29
C GLU A 161 -1.06 0.64 5.90
N ALA A 162 -0.06 1.15 5.19
CA ALA A 162 1.09 0.35 4.80
C ALA A 162 1.87 -0.11 6.05
N ALA A 163 2.21 -1.40 6.08
CA ALA A 163 3.04 -2.03 7.10
C ALA A 163 4.13 -2.88 6.45
N HIS A 164 5.34 -2.81 7.01
CA HIS A 164 6.51 -3.51 6.49
C HIS A 164 7.16 -4.35 7.57
N LEU A 165 7.77 -5.45 7.16
CA LEU A 165 8.53 -6.35 8.01
C LEU A 165 9.77 -6.84 7.28
N SER A 166 10.90 -6.86 7.97
CA SER A 166 12.12 -7.53 7.58
C SER A 166 12.86 -7.93 8.86
N CYS A 167 13.96 -8.65 8.73
CA CYS A 167 14.81 -8.94 9.88
C CYS A 167 16.28 -9.12 9.48
N VAL A 168 17.13 -9.07 10.50
CA VAL A 168 18.55 -9.41 10.40
C VAL A 168 18.88 -10.48 11.42
N TRP A 169 19.81 -11.35 11.09
CA TRP A 169 20.40 -12.28 12.04
C TRP A 169 21.72 -11.72 12.56
N LYS A 170 21.81 -11.50 13.86
CA LYS A 170 23.02 -11.01 14.51
C LYS A 170 23.11 -11.54 15.94
N ASP A 171 24.32 -11.87 16.38
CA ASP A 171 24.60 -12.36 17.75
C ASP A 171 23.72 -13.56 18.14
N ASN A 172 23.51 -14.48 17.19
CA ASN A 172 22.67 -15.68 17.30
C ASN A 172 21.18 -15.43 17.56
N GLU A 173 20.68 -14.23 17.23
CA GLU A 173 19.29 -13.86 17.38
C GLU A 173 18.75 -13.14 16.14
N PHE A 174 17.43 -13.20 15.94
CA PHE A 174 16.76 -12.36 14.96
C PHE A 174 16.46 -10.99 15.58
N ALA A 175 16.89 -9.92 14.94
CA ALA A 175 16.41 -8.57 15.20
C ALA A 175 15.42 -8.19 14.08
N ILE A 176 14.19 -7.91 14.49
CA ILE A 176 13.06 -7.64 13.59
C ILE A 176 13.02 -6.14 13.31
N CYS A 177 12.87 -5.76 12.04
CA CYS A 177 12.56 -4.40 11.64
C CYS A 177 11.13 -4.33 11.14
N ALA A 178 10.30 -3.49 11.75
CA ALA A 178 8.94 -3.28 11.29
C ALA A 178 8.52 -1.81 11.40
N GLY A 179 7.56 -1.41 10.58
CA GLY A 179 7.13 -0.02 10.55
C GLY A 179 6.16 0.30 9.45
N SER A 180 5.88 1.60 9.35
CA SER A 180 4.98 2.18 8.35
C SER A 180 5.76 2.68 7.12
N LYS A 181 5.08 3.36 6.20
CA LYS A 181 5.73 4.08 5.08
C LYS A 181 6.96 4.92 5.47
N ASN A 182 6.95 5.58 6.62
CA ASN A 182 7.90 6.67 6.92
C ASN A 182 8.70 6.50 8.21
N VAL A 183 8.36 5.52 9.03
CA VAL A 183 8.96 5.31 10.35
C VAL A 183 9.03 3.82 10.62
N HIS A 184 10.23 3.33 10.87
CA HIS A 184 10.50 1.95 11.27
C HIS A 184 11.24 1.90 12.60
N ILE A 185 11.19 0.75 13.26
CA ILE A 185 11.88 0.46 14.51
C ILE A 185 12.49 -0.95 14.42
N ILE A 186 13.48 -1.22 15.27
CA ILE A 186 14.06 -2.57 15.40
C ILE A 186 13.80 -3.08 16.82
N PHE A 187 13.38 -4.34 16.94
CA PHE A 187 13.05 -4.99 18.21
C PHE A 187 13.24 -6.50 18.10
N LYS A 188 13.33 -7.18 19.25
CA LYS A 188 13.36 -8.65 19.36
C LYS A 188 12.10 -9.18 20.02
N ASN A 189 11.57 -8.44 20.98
CA ASN A 189 10.43 -8.81 21.80
C ASN A 189 9.49 -7.61 22.05
N LYS A 190 8.48 -7.80 22.89
CA LYS A 190 7.47 -6.79 23.18
C LYS A 190 8.01 -5.69 24.09
N GLU A 191 8.90 -6.02 25.02
CA GLU A 191 9.54 -5.10 25.95
C GLU A 191 10.38 -4.06 25.20
N ASP A 192 11.07 -4.49 24.15
CA ASP A 192 11.87 -3.64 23.28
C ASP A 192 11.06 -2.48 22.68
N LEU A 193 9.79 -2.72 22.34
CA LEU A 193 8.88 -1.70 21.79
C LEU A 193 8.64 -0.54 22.77
N LEU A 194 8.76 -0.78 24.08
CA LEU A 194 8.55 0.23 25.12
C LEU A 194 9.67 1.28 25.14
N ASN A 195 10.87 0.94 24.63
CA ASN A 195 12.00 1.86 24.53
C ASN A 195 11.78 2.98 23.51
N TYR A 196 10.80 2.83 22.62
CA TYR A 196 10.44 3.83 21.62
C TYR A 196 9.32 4.74 22.15
N SER A 197 9.67 5.68 23.02
CA SER A 197 8.71 6.51 23.76
C SER A 197 8.11 7.66 22.94
N GLU A 198 8.82 8.17 21.94
CA GLU A 198 8.36 9.31 21.14
C GLU A 198 7.08 9.01 20.35
N GLN A 199 6.19 10.01 20.21
CA GLN A 199 4.90 9.88 19.52
C GLN A 199 5.04 9.42 18.06
N ARG A 200 6.14 9.79 17.39
CA ARG A 200 6.45 9.38 16.00
C ARG A 200 6.48 7.85 15.83
N TYR A 201 6.77 7.10 16.88
CA TYR A 201 6.83 5.64 16.84
C TYR A 201 5.50 4.95 17.13
N SER A 202 4.44 5.69 17.47
CA SER A 202 3.13 5.12 17.83
C SER A 202 2.63 4.09 16.81
N TYR A 203 2.66 4.43 15.52
CA TYR A 203 2.21 3.55 14.46
C TYR A 203 3.19 2.39 14.19
N ALA A 204 4.51 2.65 14.23
CA ALA A 204 5.51 1.60 14.07
C ALA A 204 5.44 0.56 15.21
N LYS A 205 5.15 0.99 16.45
CA LYS A 205 4.89 0.10 17.59
C LYS A 205 3.62 -0.72 17.42
N LEU A 206 2.55 -0.12 16.90
CA LEU A 206 1.31 -0.85 16.59
C LEU A 206 1.59 -1.99 15.61
N ILE A 207 2.33 -1.70 14.54
CA ILE A 207 2.74 -2.68 13.52
C ILE A 207 3.67 -3.74 14.15
N GLY A 208 4.68 -3.32 14.90
CA GLY A 208 5.61 -4.25 15.57
C GLY A 208 4.90 -5.22 16.50
N LEU A 209 3.89 -4.75 17.25
CA LEU A 209 3.07 -5.60 18.10
C LEU A 209 2.21 -6.59 17.29
N ALA A 210 1.62 -6.15 16.18
CA ALA A 210 0.87 -7.04 15.30
C ALA A 210 1.77 -8.13 14.66
N VAL A 211 3.00 -7.75 14.29
CA VAL A 211 4.02 -8.69 13.81
C VAL A 211 4.38 -9.72 14.89
N LEU A 212 4.69 -9.28 16.11
CA LEU A 212 5.03 -10.20 17.20
C LEU A 212 3.91 -11.20 17.46
N ARG A 213 2.65 -10.74 17.53
CA ARG A 213 1.48 -11.61 17.70
C ARG A 213 1.37 -12.64 16.58
N HIS A 214 1.66 -12.27 15.34
CA HIS A 214 1.66 -13.22 14.23
C HIS A 214 2.79 -14.25 14.42
N LEU A 215 4.03 -13.81 14.68
CA LEU A 215 5.17 -14.70 14.90
C LEU A 215 4.97 -15.64 16.11
N GLU A 216 4.30 -15.19 17.17
CA GLU A 216 3.96 -16.00 18.34
C GLU A 216 2.90 -17.09 18.04
N LYS A 217 2.03 -16.86 17.04
CA LYS A 217 1.03 -17.85 16.60
C LYS A 217 1.67 -18.96 15.74
N LEU A 218 2.78 -18.68 15.06
CA LEU A 218 3.50 -19.68 14.26
C LEU A 218 4.14 -20.76 15.14
N LYS A 219 4.17 -21.99 14.63
CA LYS A 219 4.99 -23.06 15.22
C LYS A 219 6.47 -22.63 15.26
N PRO A 220 7.25 -22.99 16.29
CA PRO A 220 8.64 -22.55 16.42
C PRO A 220 9.50 -22.78 15.18
N ASP A 221 9.42 -23.98 14.58
CA ASP A 221 10.20 -24.32 13.38
C ASP A 221 9.79 -23.49 12.17
N LEU A 222 8.48 -23.30 11.97
CA LEU A 222 7.94 -22.47 10.88
C LEU A 222 8.31 -21.00 11.06
N ARG A 223 8.29 -20.49 12.29
CA ARG A 223 8.77 -19.15 12.62
C ARG A 223 10.24 -18.98 12.28
N THR A 224 11.09 -19.93 12.68
CA THR A 224 12.52 -19.89 12.37
C THR A 224 12.76 -20.00 10.87
N LEU A 225 12.01 -20.85 10.16
CA LEU A 225 12.05 -20.97 8.71
C LEU A 225 11.67 -19.67 8.01
N PHE A 226 10.56 -19.03 8.42
CA PHE A 226 10.10 -17.76 7.88
C PHE A 226 11.13 -16.64 8.08
N LEU A 227 11.63 -16.45 9.30
CA LEU A 227 12.64 -15.42 9.57
C LEU A 227 13.96 -15.73 8.85
N SER A 228 14.32 -17.01 8.70
CA SER A 228 15.48 -17.41 7.90
C SER A 228 15.29 -17.07 6.43
N PHE A 229 14.10 -17.31 5.87
CA PHE A 229 13.76 -16.93 4.51
C PHE A 229 13.95 -15.43 4.27
N LEU A 230 13.45 -14.56 5.15
CA LEU A 230 13.63 -13.10 5.03
C LEU A 230 15.11 -12.68 5.06
N VAL A 231 15.91 -13.30 5.95
CA VAL A 231 17.34 -13.00 6.06
C VAL A 231 18.11 -13.46 4.84
N GLN A 232 17.93 -14.72 4.43
CA GLN A 232 18.71 -15.36 3.37
C GLN A 232 18.42 -14.76 1.99
N PHE A 233 17.15 -14.46 1.71
CA PHE A 233 16.73 -13.84 0.46
C PHE A 233 16.72 -12.30 0.52
N ASN A 234 17.10 -11.73 1.67
CA ASN A 234 17.15 -10.29 1.91
C ASN A 234 15.84 -9.57 1.50
N LEU A 235 14.70 -10.03 2.04
CA LEU A 235 13.37 -9.58 1.64
C LEU A 235 12.73 -8.63 2.65
N THR A 236 11.85 -7.77 2.16
CA THR A 236 10.80 -7.09 2.92
C THR A 236 9.47 -7.75 2.63
N VAL A 237 8.69 -8.01 3.67
CA VAL A 237 7.29 -8.42 3.61
C VAL A 237 6.42 -7.18 3.63
N ILE A 238 5.50 -7.08 2.67
CA ILE A 238 4.59 -5.95 2.51
C ILE A 238 3.20 -6.35 2.96
N PHE A 239 2.69 -5.59 3.92
CA PHE A 239 1.35 -5.75 4.48
C PHE A 239 0.54 -4.46 4.33
N GLU A 240 -0.78 -4.59 4.36
CA GLU A 240 -1.68 -3.56 4.84
C GLU A 240 -2.08 -3.91 6.29
N ILE A 241 -1.98 -2.99 7.25
CA ILE A 241 -2.52 -3.18 8.59
C ILE A 241 -3.93 -2.60 8.68
N LEU A 242 -4.89 -3.47 8.99
CA LEU A 242 -6.28 -3.10 9.26
C LEU A 242 -6.43 -2.85 10.77
N ASN A 243 -6.72 -1.62 11.17
CA ASN A 243 -6.88 -1.27 12.58
C ASN A 243 -8.33 -0.87 12.90
N PRO A 244 -9.07 -1.67 13.71
CA PRO A 244 -10.44 -1.31 14.08
C PRO A 244 -10.53 0.00 14.87
N GLU A 245 -9.45 0.45 15.50
CA GLU A 245 -9.42 1.71 16.27
C GLU A 245 -9.15 2.95 15.44
N THR A 246 -8.68 2.82 14.20
CA THR A 246 -8.42 3.96 13.31
C THR A 246 -8.88 3.59 11.91
N GLN A 247 -10.19 3.63 11.69
CA GLN A 247 -10.83 3.20 10.45
C GLN A 247 -10.88 4.34 9.44
N HIS A 248 -10.74 3.97 8.16
CA HIS A 248 -10.78 4.92 7.05
C HIS A 248 -12.20 5.04 6.49
N VAL A 249 -12.59 4.12 5.62
CA VAL A 249 -13.89 4.11 4.91
C VAL A 249 -14.58 2.76 5.02
N GLU A 250 -13.84 1.66 5.08
CA GLU A 250 -14.39 0.33 5.34
C GLU A 250 -14.64 0.12 6.83
N ASP A 251 -15.76 -0.51 7.17
CA ASP A 251 -16.09 -0.86 8.55
C ASP A 251 -15.29 -2.08 9.01
N LEU A 252 -14.36 -1.84 9.92
CA LEU A 252 -13.48 -2.84 10.51
C LEU A 252 -13.94 -3.27 11.91
N SER A 253 -15.14 -2.89 12.35
CA SER A 253 -15.61 -3.12 13.73
C SER A 253 -15.83 -4.60 14.08
N TYR A 254 -15.82 -5.48 13.08
CA TYR A 254 -15.81 -6.93 13.29
C TYR A 254 -14.44 -7.45 13.79
N LEU A 255 -13.36 -6.66 13.66
CA LEU A 255 -12.04 -7.02 14.17
C LEU A 255 -11.90 -6.64 15.64
N LYS A 256 -11.36 -7.56 16.45
CA LYS A 256 -11.05 -7.32 17.87
C LYS A 256 -9.66 -6.75 18.09
N GLU A 257 -8.78 -6.89 17.11
CA GLU A 257 -7.39 -6.45 17.15
C GLU A 257 -6.91 -6.08 15.73
N PRO A 258 -5.80 -5.32 15.59
CA PRO A 258 -5.22 -5.05 14.29
C PRO A 258 -4.85 -6.34 13.54
N LEU A 259 -5.15 -6.37 12.24
CA LEU A 259 -4.89 -7.51 11.35
C LEU A 259 -3.90 -7.11 10.27
N LEU A 260 -2.83 -7.90 10.10
CA LEU A 260 -1.90 -7.75 8.98
C LEU A 260 -2.42 -8.53 7.78
N LYS A 261 -2.63 -7.83 6.66
CA LYS A 261 -3.01 -8.38 5.37
C LYS A 261 -1.81 -8.42 4.44
N PHE A 262 -1.31 -9.60 4.14
CA PHE A 262 -0.13 -9.81 3.31
C PHE A 262 -0.43 -9.53 1.84
N ILE A 263 0.44 -8.74 1.21
CA ILE A 263 0.32 -8.32 -0.19
C ILE A 263 1.38 -9.00 -1.05
N THR A 264 2.66 -8.80 -0.73
CA THR A 264 3.78 -9.31 -1.54
C THR A 264 5.12 -9.24 -0.79
N PHE A 265 6.18 -9.75 -1.41
CA PHE A 265 7.56 -9.54 -1.00
C PHE A 265 8.28 -8.59 -1.95
N THR A 266 9.21 -7.82 -1.41
CA THR A 266 10.15 -6.99 -2.17
C THR A 266 11.59 -7.25 -1.73
N SER A 267 12.55 -7.06 -2.63
CA SER A 267 13.96 -7.34 -2.37
C SER A 267 14.58 -6.09 -1.78
N ASN A 268 15.41 -6.27 -0.76
CA ASN A 268 16.18 -5.18 -0.18
C ASN A 268 17.45 -4.91 -1.00
N THR A 269 17.26 -4.74 -2.31
CA THR A 269 18.30 -4.48 -3.29
C THR A 269 18.03 -3.16 -3.99
N ILE A 270 19.09 -2.37 -4.20
CA ILE A 270 19.00 -1.12 -4.93
C ILE A 270 19.21 -1.42 -6.40
N GLU A 271 18.13 -1.42 -7.16
CA GLU A 271 18.14 -1.57 -8.60
C GLU A 271 17.79 -0.26 -9.28
N PHE A 272 18.77 0.38 -9.91
CA PHE A 272 18.56 1.65 -10.61
C PHE A 272 17.70 1.49 -11.87
N LYS A 273 17.70 0.29 -12.46
CA LYS A 273 16.92 -0.08 -13.64
C LYS A 273 16.37 -1.49 -13.43
N PRO A 274 15.38 -1.66 -12.54
CA PRO A 274 14.87 -3.00 -12.29
C PRO A 274 14.16 -3.51 -13.55
N GLN A 275 14.15 -4.82 -13.72
CA GLN A 275 13.32 -5.48 -14.74
C GLN A 275 11.89 -5.72 -14.24
N SER A 276 11.70 -5.76 -12.92
CA SER A 276 10.42 -5.99 -12.26
C SER A 276 10.23 -5.05 -11.06
N LEU A 277 9.01 -4.58 -10.83
CA LEU A 277 8.63 -3.74 -9.68
C LEU A 277 8.43 -4.56 -8.40
N CYS A 278 8.39 -5.88 -8.50
CA CYS A 278 8.28 -6.83 -7.38
C CYS A 278 9.33 -7.93 -7.55
N SER A 279 9.75 -8.54 -6.44
CA SER A 279 10.75 -9.60 -6.46
C SER A 279 10.25 -10.90 -7.10
N MET A 280 8.94 -11.07 -7.07
CA MET A 280 8.23 -12.21 -7.62
C MET A 280 6.82 -11.76 -8.03
N THR A 281 6.15 -12.60 -8.81
CA THR A 281 4.75 -12.41 -9.16
C THR A 281 3.84 -12.50 -7.94
N PRO A 282 2.68 -11.81 -7.96
CA PRO A 282 1.69 -11.89 -6.89
C PRO A 282 1.25 -13.32 -6.54
N ASP A 283 1.01 -14.21 -7.52
CA ASP A 283 0.57 -15.57 -7.24
C ASP A 283 1.63 -16.38 -6.50
N CYS A 284 2.91 -16.25 -6.89
CA CYS A 284 4.03 -16.84 -6.15
C CYS A 284 4.14 -16.25 -4.73
N ALA A 285 4.00 -14.93 -4.59
CA ALA A 285 4.09 -14.27 -3.30
C ALA A 285 3.01 -14.77 -2.34
N LEU A 286 1.76 -14.84 -2.78
CA LEU A 286 0.63 -15.29 -1.94
C LEU A 286 0.72 -16.79 -1.63
N GLU A 287 1.22 -17.63 -2.53
CA GLU A 287 1.48 -19.04 -2.23
C GLU A 287 2.51 -19.19 -1.10
N LEU A 288 3.64 -18.48 -1.19
CA LEU A 288 4.63 -18.40 -0.11
C LEU A 288 4.04 -17.82 1.18
N GLY A 289 3.23 -16.77 1.08
CA GLY A 289 2.58 -16.16 2.24
C GLY A 289 1.69 -17.17 2.97
N ASN A 290 0.92 -17.97 2.23
CA ASN A 290 0.10 -19.04 2.80
C ASN A 290 0.96 -20.14 3.46
N LEU A 291 2.12 -20.49 2.91
CA LEU A 291 3.05 -21.44 3.55
C LEU A 291 3.55 -20.96 4.90
N PHE A 292 3.65 -19.64 5.10
CA PHE A 292 4.02 -19.01 6.37
C PHE A 292 2.80 -18.55 7.19
N GLU A 293 1.61 -19.08 6.89
CA GLU A 293 0.34 -18.77 7.58
C GLU A 293 0.02 -17.26 7.63
N LEU A 294 0.45 -16.49 6.63
CA LEU A 294 0.12 -15.08 6.48
C LEU A 294 -1.34 -14.92 6.00
N SER A 295 -2.05 -13.92 6.53
CA SER A 295 -3.40 -13.59 6.03
C SER A 295 -3.30 -12.82 4.71
N CYS A 296 -3.40 -13.53 3.59
CA CYS A 296 -3.28 -12.94 2.26
C CYS A 296 -4.47 -12.05 1.87
N VAL A 297 -4.22 -11.06 1.01
CA VAL A 297 -5.26 -10.36 0.24
C VAL A 297 -5.90 -11.29 -0.79
N LYS A 298 -7.12 -10.97 -1.23
CA LYS A 298 -7.78 -11.73 -2.30
C LYS A 298 -7.10 -11.45 -3.64
N MET A 299 -7.03 -12.49 -4.49
CA MET A 299 -6.40 -12.44 -5.80
C MET A 299 -7.34 -12.95 -6.88
N GLU A 300 -7.26 -12.34 -8.06
CA GLU A 300 -7.95 -12.73 -9.28
C GLU A 300 -7.01 -12.60 -10.49
N PHE A 301 -7.10 -13.55 -11.42
CA PHE A 301 -6.41 -13.45 -12.71
C PHE A 301 -7.32 -12.76 -13.73
N VAL A 302 -6.77 -11.78 -14.45
CA VAL A 302 -7.51 -10.99 -15.44
C VAL A 302 -6.92 -11.22 -16.82
N ASP A 303 -7.75 -11.70 -17.74
CA ASP A 303 -7.35 -11.87 -19.14
C ASP A 303 -7.01 -10.51 -19.76
N LYS A 304 -5.99 -10.46 -20.63
CA LYS A 304 -5.56 -9.23 -21.30
C LYS A 304 -6.71 -8.53 -22.03
N ASN A 305 -7.60 -9.28 -22.67
CA ASN A 305 -8.76 -8.73 -23.38
C ASN A 305 -9.90 -8.34 -22.43
N GLY A 306 -9.86 -8.81 -21.18
CA GLY A 306 -10.86 -8.55 -20.14
C GLY A 306 -10.55 -7.33 -19.26
N ILE A 307 -9.35 -6.72 -19.38
CA ILE A 307 -8.89 -5.65 -18.48
C ILE A 307 -9.89 -4.48 -18.42
N GLU A 308 -10.42 -4.03 -19.55
CA GLU A 308 -11.35 -2.89 -19.59
C GLU A 308 -12.66 -3.19 -18.85
N ASN A 309 -13.23 -4.37 -19.10
CA ASN A 309 -14.43 -4.82 -18.42
C ASN A 309 -14.17 -4.99 -16.91
N HIS A 310 -12.99 -5.50 -16.54
CA HIS A 310 -12.59 -5.64 -15.15
C HIS A 310 -12.52 -4.28 -14.43
N LEU A 311 -11.83 -3.30 -15.03
CA LEU A 311 -11.74 -1.92 -14.52
C LEU A 311 -13.11 -1.27 -14.32
N LEU A 312 -14.05 -1.57 -15.24
CA LEU A 312 -15.44 -1.13 -15.16
C LEU A 312 -16.21 -1.80 -14.03
N ASN A 313 -16.03 -3.10 -13.84
CA ASN A 313 -16.69 -3.86 -12.79
C ASN A 313 -16.23 -3.37 -11.41
N ILE A 314 -14.92 -3.17 -11.22
CA ILE A 314 -14.36 -2.61 -9.98
C ILE A 314 -15.03 -1.28 -9.62
N ARG A 315 -15.32 -0.41 -10.59
CA ARG A 315 -16.00 0.87 -10.31
C ARG A 315 -17.43 0.70 -9.82
N LYS A 316 -18.10 -0.39 -10.20
CA LYS A 316 -19.49 -0.72 -9.83
C LYS A 316 -19.58 -1.53 -8.53
N ASP A 317 -18.48 -2.11 -8.10
CA ASP A 317 -18.43 -2.87 -6.87
C ASP A 317 -18.65 -2.00 -5.63
N HIS A 318 -18.97 -2.65 -4.51
CA HIS A 318 -19.43 -2.01 -3.27
C HIS A 318 -18.78 -2.67 -2.05
N GLY A 319 -18.56 -1.86 -0.99
CA GLY A 319 -18.15 -2.35 0.32
C GLY A 319 -16.66 -2.61 0.49
N TYR A 320 -15.82 -2.22 -0.48
CA TYR A 320 -14.37 -2.22 -0.33
C TYR A 320 -13.72 -1.10 -1.14
N GLU A 321 -12.45 -0.80 -0.86
CA GLU A 321 -11.73 0.33 -1.43
C GLU A 321 -11.50 0.16 -2.94
N GLY A 322 -11.10 -1.04 -3.36
CA GLY A 322 -10.85 -1.37 -4.76
C GLY A 322 -9.81 -2.46 -4.92
N VAL A 323 -9.00 -2.36 -5.96
CA VAL A 323 -7.94 -3.32 -6.27
C VAL A 323 -6.64 -2.64 -6.68
N VAL A 324 -5.54 -3.39 -6.62
CA VAL A 324 -4.27 -3.08 -7.28
C VAL A 324 -4.05 -4.11 -8.38
N LEU A 325 -3.82 -3.63 -9.60
CA LEU A 325 -3.54 -4.42 -10.79
C LEU A 325 -2.04 -4.48 -11.00
N TYR A 326 -1.52 -5.70 -11.12
CA TYR A 326 -0.13 -6.02 -11.41
C TYR A 326 -0.06 -6.45 -12.87
N PHE A 327 0.70 -5.72 -13.67
CA PHE A 327 0.84 -5.96 -15.11
C PHE A 327 2.11 -6.75 -15.37
N LEU A 328 1.99 -7.92 -15.97
CA LEU A 328 3.09 -8.85 -16.21
C LEU A 328 3.46 -8.90 -17.69
N ASP A 329 4.76 -8.95 -17.98
CA ASP A 329 5.27 -9.25 -19.33
C ASP A 329 5.38 -10.76 -19.61
N SER A 330 5.94 -11.15 -20.75
CA SER A 330 6.09 -12.56 -21.14
C SER A 330 7.08 -13.35 -20.27
N GLU A 331 7.92 -12.67 -19.49
CA GLU A 331 8.92 -13.26 -18.61
C GLU A 331 8.45 -13.33 -17.14
N ASN A 332 7.18 -12.96 -16.90
CA ASN A 332 6.54 -12.82 -15.60
C ASN A 332 7.18 -11.71 -14.73
N ASN A 333 7.78 -10.69 -15.34
CA ASN A 333 8.20 -9.50 -14.61
C ASN A 333 6.98 -8.60 -14.36
N VAL A 334 6.85 -8.05 -13.15
CA VAL A 334 5.83 -7.05 -12.86
C VAL A 334 6.30 -5.71 -13.40
N ILE A 335 5.83 -5.33 -14.58
CA ILE A 335 6.30 -4.13 -15.28
C ILE A 335 5.49 -2.87 -14.93
N GLY A 336 4.32 -3.02 -14.31
CA GLY A 336 3.48 -1.90 -13.91
C GLY A 336 2.53 -2.26 -12.78
N LEU A 337 2.18 -1.26 -11.97
CA LEU A 337 1.14 -1.36 -10.95
C LEU A 337 0.14 -0.20 -11.14
N LEU A 338 -1.15 -0.49 -11.08
CA LEU A 338 -2.21 0.54 -11.06
C LEU A 338 -3.23 0.25 -9.97
N LYS A 339 -3.64 1.27 -9.21
CA LYS A 339 -4.77 1.15 -8.26
C LYS A 339 -6.07 1.55 -8.96
N LYS A 340 -7.16 0.80 -8.73
CA LYS A 340 -8.50 1.17 -9.17
C LYS A 340 -9.45 1.06 -8.00
N LYS A 341 -10.07 2.18 -7.62
CA LYS A 341 -11.01 2.23 -6.48
C LYS A 341 -12.45 1.93 -6.91
N THR A 342 -13.31 1.55 -5.98
CA THR A 342 -14.76 1.51 -6.22
C THR A 342 -15.34 2.93 -6.22
N THR A 343 -16.45 3.16 -6.93
CA THR A 343 -17.14 4.47 -6.89
C THR A 343 -17.68 4.74 -5.49
N TRP A 344 -18.19 3.70 -4.83
CA TRP A 344 -18.62 3.73 -3.43
C TRP A 344 -17.54 4.33 -2.52
N TYR A 345 -16.33 3.79 -2.57
CA TYR A 345 -15.24 4.24 -1.71
C TYR A 345 -14.86 5.71 -1.94
N ILE A 346 -14.78 6.11 -3.22
CA ILE A 346 -14.42 7.47 -3.61
C ILE A 346 -15.42 8.48 -3.04
N ILE A 347 -16.71 8.20 -3.21
CA ILE A 347 -17.77 9.09 -2.71
C ILE A 347 -17.72 9.19 -1.19
N LEU A 348 -17.63 8.06 -0.48
CA LEU A 348 -17.55 8.07 0.98
C LEU A 348 -16.29 8.78 1.50
N ARG A 349 -15.15 8.57 0.85
CA ARG A 349 -13.91 9.27 1.16
C ARG A 349 -14.06 10.78 0.98
N ALA A 350 -14.67 11.22 -0.13
CA ALA A 350 -14.91 12.64 -0.39
C ALA A 350 -15.81 13.27 0.67
N ILE A 351 -16.90 12.59 1.05
CA ILE A 351 -17.79 13.02 2.14
C ILE A 351 -17.02 13.17 3.45
N ARG A 352 -16.26 12.13 3.84
CA ARG A 352 -15.42 12.15 5.05
C ARG A 352 -14.44 13.31 5.06
N GLU A 353 -13.75 13.56 3.94
CA GLU A 353 -12.77 14.65 3.88
C GLU A 353 -13.40 16.03 4.02
N LYS A 354 -14.59 16.27 3.43
CA LYS A 354 -15.32 17.54 3.59
C LYS A 354 -15.88 17.71 5.00
N LEU A 355 -16.45 16.66 5.59
CA LEU A 355 -16.90 16.67 6.98
C LEU A 355 -15.75 16.91 7.97
N ARG A 356 -14.57 16.32 7.73
CA ARG A 356 -13.39 16.56 8.58
C ARG A 356 -12.99 18.03 8.59
N HIS A 357 -13.11 18.72 7.46
CA HIS A 357 -12.92 20.16 7.40
C HIS A 357 -14.03 20.90 8.14
N HIS A 358 -15.28 20.46 7.98
CA HIS A 358 -16.46 21.03 8.62
C HIS A 358 -16.29 21.15 10.14
N ILE A 359 -15.93 20.04 10.79
CA ILE A 359 -15.75 19.97 12.26
C ILE A 359 -14.40 20.51 12.76
N SER A 360 -13.59 21.12 11.89
CA SER A 360 -12.33 21.72 12.29
C SER A 360 -12.59 22.95 13.17
N PRO A 361 -11.88 23.14 14.31
CA PRO A 361 -12.09 24.29 15.19
C PRO A 361 -11.88 25.66 14.52
N LYS A 362 -11.20 25.68 13.37
CA LYS A 362 -10.91 26.89 12.59
C LYS A 362 -11.99 27.20 11.54
N ASN A 363 -12.95 26.30 11.36
CA ASN A 363 -13.96 26.45 10.34
C ASN A 363 -15.19 27.17 10.91
N THR A 364 -15.69 28.17 10.17
CA THR A 364 -16.89 28.95 10.52
C THR A 364 -18.00 28.75 9.49
N GLU A 365 -17.83 27.81 8.56
CA GLU A 365 -18.82 27.50 7.53
C GLU A 365 -20.12 26.95 8.14
N THR A 366 -21.22 27.27 7.48
CA THR A 366 -22.54 26.73 7.81
C THR A 366 -22.73 25.35 7.21
N ILE A 367 -23.77 24.62 7.65
CA ILE A 367 -24.17 23.36 7.02
C ILE A 367 -24.50 23.52 5.53
N SER A 368 -25.09 24.65 5.13
CA SER A 368 -25.38 24.99 3.73
C SER A 368 -24.09 25.12 2.90
N ASP A 369 -23.01 25.65 3.49
CA ASP A 369 -21.71 25.73 2.80
C ASP A 369 -21.10 24.33 2.60
N LEU A 370 -21.23 23.45 3.59
CA LEU A 370 -20.82 22.05 3.47
C LEU A 370 -21.62 21.33 2.36
N GLU A 371 -22.95 21.48 2.32
CA GLU A 371 -23.81 20.93 1.26
C GLU A 371 -23.33 21.36 -0.13
N ASN A 372 -23.04 22.65 -0.32
CA ASN A 372 -22.52 23.18 -1.57
C ASN A 372 -21.16 22.57 -1.97
N ARG A 373 -20.26 22.36 -1.01
CA ARG A 373 -18.96 21.71 -1.26
C ARG A 373 -19.11 20.23 -1.62
N ILE A 374 -20.03 19.52 -0.97
CA ILE A 374 -20.36 18.13 -1.32
C ILE A 374 -20.95 18.06 -2.73
N LYS A 375 -21.95 18.90 -3.05
CA LYS A 375 -22.55 18.97 -4.38
C LYS A 375 -21.52 19.23 -5.47
N LYS A 376 -20.65 20.23 -5.25
CA LYS A 376 -19.53 20.52 -6.16
C LYS A 376 -18.64 19.30 -6.35
N ARG A 377 -18.23 18.65 -5.25
CA ARG A 377 -17.33 17.49 -5.33
C ARG A 377 -17.98 16.29 -6.02
N LEU A 378 -19.24 16.00 -5.75
CA LEU A 378 -19.97 14.94 -6.45
C LEU A 378 -20.16 15.24 -7.94
N THR A 379 -20.34 16.52 -8.31
CA THR A 379 -20.39 16.93 -9.72
C THR A 379 -19.06 16.66 -10.42
N GLU A 380 -17.94 16.97 -9.77
CA GLU A 380 -16.60 16.65 -10.27
C GLU A 380 -16.41 15.12 -10.42
N ILE A 381 -16.80 14.36 -9.39
CA ILE A 381 -16.70 12.90 -9.41
C ILE A 381 -17.56 12.30 -10.52
N LYS A 382 -18.81 12.76 -10.70
CA LYS A 382 -19.70 12.34 -11.78
C LYS A 382 -19.10 12.60 -13.14
N LYS A 383 -18.61 13.82 -13.39
CA LYS A 383 -17.97 14.19 -14.66
C LYS A 383 -16.77 13.28 -14.97
N TRP A 384 -16.01 12.94 -13.93
CA TRP A 384 -14.79 12.16 -14.06
C TRP A 384 -15.04 10.66 -14.21
N ILE A 385 -15.93 10.06 -13.41
CA ILE A 385 -16.26 8.62 -13.49
C ILE A 385 -17.21 8.33 -14.65
N GLY A 386 -18.10 9.29 -14.99
CA GLY A 386 -19.04 9.16 -16.09
C GLY A 386 -20.29 8.35 -15.77
N PHE A 387 -20.76 8.38 -14.52
CA PHE A 387 -22.06 7.81 -14.15
C PHE A 387 -23.22 8.77 -14.41
N ASP A 388 -24.42 8.22 -14.57
CA ASP A 388 -25.60 8.94 -15.05
C ASP A 388 -26.18 9.96 -14.04
N ASP A 389 -27.17 10.74 -14.50
CA ASP A 389 -27.83 11.77 -13.68
C ASP A 389 -28.63 11.16 -12.53
N GLU A 390 -29.23 9.98 -12.74
CA GLU A 390 -30.05 9.30 -11.73
C GLU A 390 -29.19 8.85 -10.54
N ASP A 391 -28.06 8.19 -10.82
CA ASP A 391 -27.10 7.76 -9.82
C ASP A 391 -26.52 8.96 -9.06
N TYR A 392 -26.24 10.06 -9.76
CA TYR A 392 -25.78 11.30 -9.15
C TYR A 392 -26.79 11.87 -8.16
N GLU A 393 -28.06 12.00 -8.55
CA GLU A 393 -29.08 12.57 -7.67
C GLU A 393 -29.31 11.67 -6.43
N ARG A 394 -29.24 10.35 -6.60
CA ARG A 394 -29.31 9.41 -5.47
C ARG A 394 -28.14 9.59 -4.50
N TRP A 395 -26.91 9.64 -5.00
CA TRP A 395 -25.74 9.87 -4.16
C TRP A 395 -25.75 11.24 -3.50
N LEU A 396 -26.15 12.29 -4.23
CA LEU A 396 -26.26 13.64 -3.69
C LEU A 396 -27.27 13.69 -2.54
N LYS A 397 -28.46 13.14 -2.75
CA LYS A 397 -29.50 13.04 -1.73
C LYS A 397 -28.98 12.34 -0.47
N THR A 398 -28.45 11.13 -0.61
CA THR A 398 -27.93 10.35 0.53
C THR A 398 -26.79 11.07 1.25
N SER A 399 -25.92 11.77 0.50
CA SER A 399 -24.81 12.53 1.09
C SER A 399 -25.29 13.75 1.88
N VAL A 400 -26.27 14.49 1.34
CA VAL A 400 -26.87 15.67 1.99
C VAL A 400 -27.66 15.26 3.24
N GLU A 401 -28.43 14.19 3.17
CA GLU A 401 -29.15 13.63 4.31
C GLU A 401 -28.19 13.17 5.42
N PHE A 402 -27.08 12.52 5.06
CA PHE A 402 -26.06 12.12 6.03
C PHE A 402 -25.39 13.30 6.72
N ILE A 403 -24.94 14.33 5.98
CA ILE A 403 -24.25 15.46 6.62
C ILE A 403 -25.19 16.26 7.53
N ASN A 404 -26.48 16.38 7.20
CA ASN A 404 -27.48 16.99 8.07
C ASN A 404 -27.74 16.15 9.33
N TRP A 405 -27.86 14.83 9.17
CA TRP A 405 -27.96 13.90 10.30
C TRP A 405 -26.73 14.01 11.22
N PHE A 406 -25.54 14.00 10.63
CA PHE A 406 -24.27 14.09 11.37
C PHE A 406 -24.16 15.43 12.11
N ASP A 407 -24.40 16.55 11.42
CA ASP A 407 -24.26 17.89 12.00
C ASP A 407 -25.20 18.09 13.20
N LYS A 408 -26.46 17.65 13.07
CA LYS A 408 -27.41 17.65 14.17
C LYS A 408 -26.89 16.84 15.36
N LYS A 409 -26.52 15.58 15.14
CA LYS A 409 -26.03 14.68 16.21
C LYS A 409 -24.74 15.19 16.86
N TYR A 410 -23.86 15.83 16.09
CA TYR A 410 -22.62 16.42 16.58
C TYR A 410 -22.90 17.61 17.51
N HIS A 411 -23.80 18.54 17.12
CA HIS A 411 -24.19 19.67 17.97
C HIS A 411 -25.00 19.25 19.22
N GLU A 412 -25.72 18.13 19.14
CA GLU A 412 -26.38 17.50 20.29
C GLU A 412 -25.39 16.74 21.20
N ASN A 413 -24.09 16.74 20.90
CA ASN A 413 -23.03 15.98 21.60
C ASN A 413 -23.26 14.46 21.62
N LEU A 414 -23.98 13.91 20.63
CA LEU A 414 -24.21 12.48 20.46
C LEU A 414 -23.13 11.79 19.61
N ILE A 415 -22.29 12.57 18.93
CA ILE A 415 -21.13 12.12 18.17
C ILE A 415 -19.95 13.00 18.59
N SER A 416 -18.85 12.38 19.02
CA SER A 416 -17.62 13.10 19.30
C SER A 416 -16.77 13.28 18.04
N LYS A 417 -15.83 14.23 18.11
CA LYS A 417 -14.82 14.40 17.07
C LYS A 417 -13.96 13.14 16.89
N ASP A 418 -13.68 12.43 17.97
CA ASP A 418 -12.88 11.20 17.94
C ASP A 418 -13.64 10.08 17.22
N ASP A 419 -14.93 9.89 17.53
CA ASP A 419 -15.81 8.94 16.84
C ASP A 419 -15.78 9.17 15.32
N PHE A 420 -15.85 10.43 14.89
CA PHE A 420 -15.78 10.74 13.47
C PHE A 420 -14.40 10.46 12.87
N GLN A 421 -13.32 10.90 13.53
CA GLN A 421 -11.96 10.76 12.99
C GLN A 421 -11.56 9.30 12.82
N ASN A 422 -11.95 8.47 13.79
CA ASN A 422 -11.49 7.10 13.94
C ASN A 422 -12.53 6.04 13.54
N LYS A 423 -13.83 6.38 13.50
CA LYS A 423 -14.94 5.44 13.29
C LYS A 423 -15.97 5.96 12.27
N PHE A 424 -15.54 6.77 11.30
CA PHE A 424 -16.39 7.24 10.18
C PHE A 424 -17.32 6.15 9.58
N PRO A 425 -16.84 4.96 9.17
CA PRO A 425 -17.71 3.91 8.63
C PRO A 425 -18.82 3.45 9.58
N VAL A 426 -18.55 3.40 10.88
CA VAL A 426 -19.54 3.02 11.90
C VAL A 426 -20.66 4.06 11.96
N LEU A 427 -20.31 5.35 11.88
CA LEU A 427 -21.28 6.44 11.84
C LEU A 427 -22.11 6.41 10.55
N TRP A 428 -21.47 6.11 9.41
CA TRP A 428 -22.16 5.94 8.13
C TRP A 428 -23.17 4.80 8.17
N THR A 429 -22.76 3.61 8.63
CA THR A 429 -23.64 2.44 8.81
C THR A 429 -24.79 2.75 9.78
N ARG A 430 -24.51 3.44 10.89
CA ARG A 430 -25.52 3.88 11.86
C ARG A 430 -26.56 4.80 11.22
N TYR A 431 -26.13 5.78 10.44
CA TYR A 431 -27.03 6.66 9.70
C TYR A 431 -27.95 5.87 8.74
N LEU A 432 -27.38 4.96 7.95
CA LEU A 432 -28.17 4.15 7.01
C LEU A 432 -29.25 3.35 7.75
N ASN A 433 -28.90 2.77 8.88
CA ASN A 433 -29.84 2.02 9.72
C ASN A 433 -30.92 2.91 10.36
N GLU A 434 -30.54 4.05 10.96
CA GLU A 434 -31.48 4.95 11.63
C GLU A 434 -32.48 5.61 10.66
N THR A 435 -32.08 5.81 9.40
CA THR A 435 -32.90 6.46 8.37
C THR A 435 -33.55 5.49 7.39
N ASN A 436 -33.31 4.18 7.54
CA ASN A 436 -33.71 3.15 6.58
C ASN A 436 -33.26 3.48 5.13
N SER A 437 -32.08 4.08 5.02
CA SER A 437 -31.43 4.45 3.76
C SER A 437 -30.49 3.36 3.26
N THR A 438 -30.06 3.46 2.01
CA THR A 438 -29.06 2.54 1.44
C THR A 438 -28.07 3.28 0.56
N ASP A 439 -26.81 2.87 0.63
CA ASP A 439 -25.71 3.32 -0.23
C ASP A 439 -25.38 2.29 -1.34
N LYS A 440 -26.17 1.21 -1.45
CA LYS A 440 -26.07 0.22 -2.52
C LYS A 440 -26.73 0.75 -3.80
N ILE A 441 -26.14 1.81 -4.35
CA ILE A 441 -26.57 2.45 -5.58
C ILE A 441 -25.86 1.77 -6.74
N LYS A 442 -26.62 1.17 -7.66
CA LYS A 442 -26.08 0.47 -8.83
C LYS A 442 -25.60 1.49 -9.85
N ILE A 443 -24.28 1.66 -9.96
CA ILE A 443 -23.69 2.65 -10.85
C ILE A 443 -23.75 2.21 -12.32
N ASN A 444 -24.40 3.00 -13.16
CA ASN A 444 -24.37 2.90 -14.61
C ASN A 444 -23.29 3.84 -15.17
N ILE A 445 -22.16 3.27 -15.60
CA ILE A 445 -21.05 4.03 -16.17
C ILE A 445 -21.18 4.02 -17.69
N SER A 446 -21.23 5.20 -18.29
CA SER A 446 -21.25 5.36 -19.75
C SER A 446 -19.93 4.88 -20.36
N LYS A 447 -19.99 4.06 -21.41
CA LYS A 447 -18.78 3.57 -22.11
C LYS A 447 -17.99 4.70 -22.78
N SER A 448 -18.66 5.77 -23.19
CA SER A 448 -18.05 6.90 -23.90
C SER A 448 -17.02 7.67 -23.06
N VAL A 449 -17.22 7.78 -21.75
CA VAL A 449 -16.28 8.49 -20.85
C VAL A 449 -14.96 7.73 -20.71
N LEU A 450 -14.98 6.42 -20.91
CA LEU A 450 -13.79 5.58 -20.89
C LEU A 450 -13.03 5.66 -22.22
N THR A 451 -13.75 5.73 -23.35
CA THR A 451 -13.14 5.86 -24.69
C THR A 451 -12.51 7.23 -24.91
N ASP A 452 -13.16 8.30 -24.43
CA ASP A 452 -12.77 9.68 -24.71
C ASP A 452 -11.59 10.19 -23.89
N THR A 453 -11.21 9.49 -22.81
CA THR A 453 -10.03 9.89 -22.03
C THR A 453 -8.76 9.18 -22.49
N HIS A 454 -8.62 7.85 -22.47
CA HIS A 454 -7.32 7.20 -22.79
C HIS A 454 -7.40 5.82 -23.48
N ILE A 455 -8.59 5.29 -23.76
CA ILE A 455 -8.73 3.90 -24.24
C ILE A 455 -8.50 3.78 -25.74
N ASP A 456 -8.83 4.80 -26.51
CA ASP A 456 -8.63 4.78 -27.96
C ASP A 456 -7.14 4.64 -28.35
N GLU A 457 -6.20 5.18 -27.55
CA GLU A 457 -4.76 4.98 -27.75
C GLU A 457 -4.32 3.54 -27.43
N ILE A 458 -4.78 2.97 -26.32
CA ILE A 458 -4.47 1.57 -25.95
C ILE A 458 -5.07 0.60 -26.98
N SER A 459 -6.32 0.83 -27.38
CA SER A 459 -6.99 0.04 -28.41
C SER A 459 -6.35 0.21 -29.80
N ARG A 460 -5.84 1.40 -30.15
CA ARG A 460 -5.08 1.61 -31.41
C ARG A 460 -3.73 0.92 -31.37
N GLU A 461 -2.97 1.00 -30.28
CA GLU A 461 -1.70 0.30 -30.10
C GLU A 461 -1.89 -1.23 -30.14
N LEU A 462 -2.95 -1.75 -29.51
CA LEU A 462 -3.27 -3.19 -29.53
C LEU A 462 -3.71 -3.67 -30.93
N LYS A 463 -4.44 -2.83 -31.68
CA LYS A 463 -4.84 -3.15 -33.06
C LYS A 463 -3.69 -3.06 -34.05
N SER A 464 -2.68 -2.21 -33.80
CA SER A 464 -1.51 -2.09 -34.70
C SER A 464 -0.49 -3.23 -34.60
N VAL A 465 -0.60 -4.10 -33.59
CA VAL A 465 0.29 -5.27 -33.39
C VAL A 465 -0.35 -6.57 -33.91
N ALA A 466 -1.62 -6.53 -34.32
CA ALA A 466 -2.37 -7.69 -34.83
C ALA A 466 -2.38 -7.79 -36.38
N ILE A 467 -1.50 -7.06 -37.07
CA ILE A 467 -1.22 -7.12 -38.52
C ILE A 467 0.24 -7.47 -38.69
#